data_AF-A0A9Q0KGP1-F1
#
_entry.id   AF-A0A9Q0KGP1-F1
#
_cell.length_a   1.000
_cell.length_b   1.000
_cell.length_c   1.000
_cell.angle_alpha   90.00
_cell.angle_beta   90.00
_cell.angle_gamma   90.00
#
_symmetry.space_group_name_H-M   'P 1'
#
loop_
_entity.id
_entity.type
_entity.pdbx_description
1 polymer ?
#
loop_
_entity_poly.entity_id
_entity_poly.type
_entity_poly.pdbx_seq_one_letter_code
_entity_poly.pdbx_strand_id
1 'polypeptide(L)'
;MQRVQTRNTLQIADRTHICSAILDCVFFQIRISFHDFLSAGHLIASHHTFNFSWIIYHNQITEILKVGIASMSDEVLEAHSSVTDTDMNTNVENKSVPSIRATIASTRKALVLSTNSVHELLVCPVCTSSMYPPIHQCPNGHTLCSNCKVRVQNRCPTCRHELGNIRCLALEKVAESLELPCRYNGLGCHDILPYYSNLKHEQNCRFRPYNCPYAGSECSVTGDIPTLVAHLKDDHKVDTHDGCTFNHRYVKSNPQEVENATWMLTVFNCFGRQFCLHFEAFLSGMAPVYMAFLRFLGDEDEANKFSYSLEVGGNGRKLTWQGTPRSIRDSHRKVRDSQDGLIIQRNLALYFSGGDRQELKVRVTGRIWKLQ
;
A
#
# COMPACT_ATOMS: atom_id res chain seq x y z
N MET A 1 9.40 15.79 34.59
CA MET A 1 8.68 14.61 35.14
C MET A 1 7.24 14.47 34.65
N GLN A 2 6.55 15.51 34.16
CA GLN A 2 5.15 15.40 33.69
C GLN A 2 4.92 14.77 32.29
N ARG A 3 5.94 14.63 31.42
CA ARG A 3 5.79 14.00 30.08
C ARG A 3 5.82 12.47 30.07
N VAL A 4 6.33 11.84 31.13
CA VAL A 4 6.43 10.37 31.24
C VAL A 4 5.09 9.79 31.73
N GLN A 5 4.40 10.52 32.60
CA GLN A 5 3.13 10.09 33.20
C GLN A 5 1.95 10.11 32.22
N THR A 6 1.94 11.07 31.27
CA THR A 6 0.95 11.12 30.17
C THR A 6 1.13 10.02 29.13
N ARG A 7 2.36 9.53 28.89
CA ARG A 7 2.62 8.43 27.96
C ARG A 7 2.14 7.09 28.52
N ASN A 8 2.36 6.86 29.81
CA ASN A 8 1.88 5.65 30.49
C ASN A 8 0.35 5.61 30.61
N THR A 9 -0.32 6.75 30.83
CA THR A 9 -1.79 6.80 30.91
C THR A 9 -2.48 6.57 29.56
N LEU A 10 -1.92 7.10 28.46
CA LEU A 10 -2.38 6.79 27.09
C LEU A 10 -2.21 5.29 26.76
N GLN A 11 -1.06 4.72 27.14
CA GLN A 11 -0.74 3.31 26.87
C GLN A 11 -1.58 2.32 27.71
N ILE A 12 -2.03 2.71 28.91
CA ILE A 12 -2.95 1.92 29.75
C ILE A 12 -4.40 2.06 29.25
N ALA A 13 -4.79 3.25 28.77
CA ALA A 13 -6.11 3.49 28.18
C ALA A 13 -6.31 2.70 26.86
N ASP A 14 -5.30 2.63 26.00
CA ASP A 14 -5.35 1.79 24.79
C ASP A 14 -5.48 0.30 25.13
N ARG A 15 -4.80 -0.18 26.17
CA ARG A 15 -4.83 -1.60 26.60
C ARG A 15 -6.17 -2.01 27.18
N THR A 16 -6.78 -1.16 28.01
CA THR A 16 -8.12 -1.39 28.57
C THR A 16 -9.21 -1.32 27.49
N HIS A 17 -9.04 -0.45 26.49
CA HIS A 17 -9.93 -0.39 25.34
C HIS A 17 -9.81 -1.64 24.43
N ILE A 18 -8.59 -2.16 24.22
CA ILE A 18 -8.37 -3.42 23.50
C ILE A 18 -8.96 -4.62 24.27
N CYS A 19 -8.76 -4.71 25.59
CA CYS A 19 -9.36 -5.76 26.42
C CYS A 19 -10.89 -5.70 26.40
N SER A 20 -11.47 -4.49 26.49
CA SER A 20 -12.93 -4.28 26.34
C SER A 20 -13.40 -4.68 24.95
N ALA A 21 -12.70 -4.30 23.88
CA ALA A 21 -13.05 -4.66 22.51
C ALA A 21 -12.96 -6.17 22.27
N ILE A 22 -11.97 -6.85 22.84
CA ILE A 22 -11.82 -8.31 22.81
C ILE A 22 -12.97 -8.98 23.57
N LEU A 23 -13.29 -8.53 24.78
CA LEU A 23 -14.41 -9.03 25.57
C LEU A 23 -15.75 -8.79 24.86
N ASP A 24 -15.98 -7.60 24.33
CA ASP A 24 -17.17 -7.25 23.54
C ASP A 24 -17.26 -8.10 22.26
N CYS A 25 -16.12 -8.43 21.64
CA CYS A 25 -16.07 -9.37 20.52
C CYS A 25 -16.47 -10.78 20.93
N VAL A 26 -15.94 -11.27 22.05
CA VAL A 26 -16.28 -12.58 22.62
C VAL A 26 -17.79 -12.60 22.96
N PHE A 27 -18.32 -11.56 23.60
CA PHE A 27 -19.75 -11.43 23.91
C PHE A 27 -20.64 -11.29 22.68
N PHE A 28 -20.25 -10.51 21.68
CA PHE A 28 -20.98 -10.37 20.42
C PHE A 28 -21.01 -11.70 19.64
N GLN A 29 -19.90 -12.43 19.62
CA GLN A 29 -19.81 -13.73 18.97
C GLN A 29 -20.60 -14.82 19.73
N ILE A 30 -20.61 -14.78 21.06
CA ILE A 30 -21.49 -15.61 21.89
C ILE A 30 -22.97 -15.27 21.62
N ARG A 31 -23.30 -13.99 21.45
CA ARG A 31 -24.68 -13.51 21.21
C ARG A 31 -25.20 -13.86 19.81
N ILE A 32 -24.37 -13.77 18.77
CA ILE A 32 -24.67 -14.31 17.44
C ILE A 32 -24.90 -15.83 17.53
N SER A 33 -24.00 -16.54 18.24
CA SER A 33 -24.14 -17.99 18.45
C SER A 33 -25.45 -18.36 19.18
N PHE A 34 -25.89 -17.54 20.13
CA PHE A 34 -27.16 -17.74 20.85
C PHE A 34 -28.40 -17.39 20.00
N HIS A 35 -28.29 -16.36 19.15
CA HIS A 35 -29.36 -15.96 18.24
C HIS A 35 -29.55 -16.99 17.11
N ASP A 36 -28.45 -17.50 16.55
CA ASP A 36 -28.45 -18.59 15.57
C ASP A 36 -28.91 -19.92 16.19
N PHE A 37 -28.62 -20.16 17.47
CA PHE A 37 -29.15 -21.29 18.25
C PHE A 37 -30.68 -21.22 18.43
N LEU A 38 -31.23 -20.03 18.74
CA LEU A 38 -32.68 -19.83 18.90
C LEU A 38 -33.42 -19.88 17.55
N SER A 39 -32.81 -19.40 16.48
CA SER A 39 -33.41 -19.42 15.14
C SER A 39 -33.27 -20.76 14.41
N ALA A 40 -32.24 -21.56 14.72
CA ALA A 40 -32.12 -22.95 14.26
C ALA A 40 -33.00 -23.95 15.04
N GLY A 41 -33.59 -23.54 16.18
CA GLY A 41 -34.49 -24.35 17.00
C GLY A 41 -35.82 -24.76 16.33
N HIS A 42 -36.02 -24.46 15.05
CA HIS A 42 -37.17 -24.94 14.26
C HIS A 42 -36.83 -25.88 13.10
N LEU A 43 -35.56 -26.20 12.85
CA LEU A 43 -35.19 -27.21 11.85
C LEU A 43 -34.15 -28.17 12.38
N ILE A 44 -34.60 -29.40 12.66
CA ILE A 44 -33.77 -30.57 12.93
C ILE A 44 -32.85 -30.80 11.72
N ALA A 45 -31.55 -30.50 11.86
CA ALA A 45 -30.55 -30.83 10.84
C ALA A 45 -29.18 -31.19 11.46
N SER A 46 -28.91 -32.50 11.48
CA SER A 46 -27.62 -33.19 11.57
C SER A 46 -26.59 -32.77 12.64
N HIS A 47 -26.32 -33.67 13.59
CA HIS A 47 -25.24 -33.61 14.59
C HIS A 47 -23.82 -33.31 14.05
N HIS A 48 -23.56 -33.50 12.75
CA HIS A 48 -22.25 -33.28 12.13
C HIS A 48 -21.97 -31.81 11.74
N THR A 49 -22.98 -31.03 11.32
CA THR A 49 -22.81 -29.60 11.00
C THR A 49 -22.66 -28.74 12.26
N PHE A 50 -23.32 -29.16 13.34
CA PHE A 50 -23.27 -28.52 14.66
C PHE A 50 -21.86 -28.59 15.29
N ASN A 51 -21.20 -29.74 15.19
CA ASN A 51 -19.85 -29.94 15.70
C ASN A 51 -18.80 -29.11 14.94
N PHE A 52 -18.92 -29.01 13.61
CA PHE A 52 -17.97 -28.21 12.81
C PHE A 52 -18.10 -26.70 13.05
N SER A 53 -19.32 -26.17 13.15
CA SER A 53 -19.54 -24.75 13.48
C SER A 53 -18.99 -24.43 14.87
N TRP A 54 -19.31 -25.25 15.87
CA TRP A 54 -18.84 -25.05 17.25
C TRP A 54 -17.31 -25.20 17.40
N ILE A 55 -16.66 -26.12 16.67
CA ILE A 55 -15.19 -26.30 16.69
C ILE A 55 -14.47 -25.10 16.05
N ILE A 56 -14.97 -24.56 14.93
CA ILE A 56 -14.39 -23.38 14.28
C ILE A 56 -14.51 -22.16 15.21
N TYR A 57 -15.68 -21.96 15.83
CA TYR A 57 -15.91 -20.86 16.77
C TYR A 57 -15.15 -21.03 18.11
N HIS A 58 -15.04 -22.25 18.64
CA HIS A 58 -14.25 -22.54 19.85
C HIS A 58 -12.75 -22.35 19.60
N ASN A 59 -12.23 -22.69 18.42
CA ASN A 59 -10.84 -22.41 18.05
C ASN A 59 -10.58 -20.90 17.83
N GLN A 60 -11.53 -20.15 17.26
CA GLN A 60 -11.44 -18.69 17.19
C GLN A 60 -11.47 -18.02 18.57
N ILE A 61 -12.42 -18.44 19.43
CA ILE A 61 -12.55 -17.93 20.80
C ILE A 61 -11.33 -18.32 21.64
N THR A 62 -10.75 -19.51 21.48
CA THR A 62 -9.54 -19.88 22.24
C THR A 62 -8.30 -19.12 21.80
N GLU A 63 -8.11 -18.78 20.52
CA GLU A 63 -7.00 -17.92 20.11
C GLU A 63 -7.20 -16.46 20.57
N ILE A 64 -8.42 -15.93 20.49
CA ILE A 64 -8.77 -14.58 20.99
C ILE A 64 -8.68 -14.52 22.53
N LEU A 65 -9.13 -15.55 23.24
CA LEU A 65 -8.97 -15.70 24.68
C LEU A 65 -7.51 -15.94 25.06
N LYS A 66 -6.69 -16.64 24.26
CA LYS A 66 -5.24 -16.74 24.53
C LYS A 66 -4.56 -15.37 24.43
N VAL A 67 -4.93 -14.57 23.43
CA VAL A 67 -4.45 -13.19 23.29
C VAL A 67 -4.96 -12.31 24.45
N GLY A 68 -6.24 -12.42 24.81
CA GLY A 68 -6.84 -11.70 25.94
C GLY A 68 -6.32 -12.13 27.31
N ILE A 69 -6.13 -13.43 27.53
CA ILE A 69 -5.57 -14.00 28.77
C ILE A 69 -4.09 -13.64 28.88
N ALA A 70 -3.32 -13.65 27.78
CA ALA A 70 -1.94 -13.17 27.78
C ALA A 70 -1.85 -11.69 28.20
N SER A 71 -2.79 -10.84 27.75
CA SER A 71 -2.87 -9.44 28.21
C SER A 71 -3.37 -9.28 29.65
N MET A 72 -4.22 -10.18 30.17
CA MET A 72 -4.69 -10.17 31.57
C MET A 72 -3.68 -10.75 32.56
N SER A 73 -2.83 -11.69 32.13
CA SER A 73 -1.74 -12.21 32.97
C SER A 73 -0.68 -11.15 33.28
N ASP A 74 -0.52 -10.15 32.40
CA ASP A 74 0.31 -8.97 32.65
C ASP A 74 -0.30 -8.03 33.72
N GLU A 75 -1.64 -7.92 33.83
CA GLU A 75 -2.32 -7.12 34.87
C GLU A 75 -2.10 -7.69 36.29
N VAL A 76 -2.10 -9.02 36.45
CA VAL A 76 -1.89 -9.67 37.75
C VAL A 76 -0.45 -9.49 38.23
N LEU A 77 0.54 -9.50 37.32
CA LEU A 77 1.95 -9.29 37.64
C LEU A 77 2.27 -7.82 37.97
N GLU A 78 1.63 -6.84 37.32
CA GLU A 78 1.81 -5.42 37.65
C GLU A 78 1.12 -5.02 38.97
N ALA A 79 -0.05 -5.58 39.28
CA ALA A 79 -0.79 -5.31 40.53
C ALA A 79 -0.08 -5.84 41.80
N HIS A 80 0.78 -6.86 41.68
CA HIS A 80 1.58 -7.35 42.81
C HIS A 80 2.86 -6.54 43.07
N SER A 81 3.19 -5.58 42.19
CA SER A 81 4.35 -4.69 42.38
C SER A 81 4.01 -3.38 43.13
N SER A 82 2.73 -3.10 43.36
CA SER A 82 2.25 -1.83 43.95
C SER A 82 1.74 -1.92 45.39
N VAL A 83 1.99 -3.04 46.09
CA VAL A 83 1.70 -3.16 47.53
C VAL A 83 2.96 -3.55 48.28
N THR A 84 3.78 -2.57 48.62
CA THR A 84 4.54 -2.49 49.89
C THR A 84 5.28 -1.17 49.92
N ASP A 85 4.68 -0.15 50.54
CA ASP A 85 5.43 0.95 51.13
C ASP A 85 4.59 1.54 52.27
N THR A 86 4.79 0.99 53.47
CA THR A 86 4.65 1.76 54.71
C THR A 86 5.73 1.32 55.70
N ASP A 87 6.47 2.34 56.14
CA ASP A 87 7.65 2.37 56.99
C ASP A 87 7.64 1.46 58.23
N MET A 88 8.82 0.95 58.61
CA MET A 88 9.47 1.30 59.89
C MET A 88 10.89 0.70 60.01
N ASN A 89 11.72 1.49 60.67
CA ASN A 89 13.17 1.44 60.81
C ASN A 89 13.64 0.39 61.84
N THR A 90 14.78 -0.27 61.64
CA THR A 90 15.85 -0.54 62.65
C THR A 90 16.99 -1.41 62.11
N ASN A 91 18.21 -1.06 62.51
CA ASN A 91 19.51 -1.66 62.19
C ASN A 91 19.68 -3.11 62.69
N VAL A 92 20.54 -3.90 62.02
CA VAL A 92 21.68 -4.69 62.59
C VAL A 92 22.42 -5.45 61.47
N GLU A 93 23.72 -5.62 61.67
CA GLU A 93 24.80 -5.99 60.76
C GLU A 93 24.84 -7.44 60.20
N ASN A 94 25.46 -7.56 59.01
CA ASN A 94 26.32 -8.63 58.45
C ASN A 94 25.95 -10.13 58.61
N LYS A 95 25.74 -10.80 57.46
CA LYS A 95 26.53 -11.98 57.00
C LYS A 95 26.20 -12.40 55.54
N SER A 96 27.24 -12.85 54.86
CA SER A 96 27.40 -13.28 53.46
C SER A 96 26.65 -14.55 53.02
N VAL A 97 26.14 -14.64 51.77
CA VAL A 97 26.21 -15.77 50.78
C VAL A 97 25.73 -15.27 49.38
N PRO A 98 26.28 -15.73 48.23
CA PRO A 98 26.04 -15.13 46.91
C PRO A 98 25.03 -15.89 45.99
N SER A 99 24.58 -15.18 44.94
CA SER A 99 24.03 -15.64 43.64
C SER A 99 22.50 -15.56 43.41
N ILE A 100 22.03 -14.36 43.00
CA ILE A 100 20.74 -14.16 42.28
C ILE A 100 21.00 -13.32 41.02
N ARG A 101 22.10 -13.57 40.29
CA ARG A 101 22.42 -12.82 39.06
C ARG A 101 22.07 -13.58 37.77
N ALA A 102 21.78 -14.88 37.85
CA ALA A 102 21.46 -15.71 36.69
C ALA A 102 19.96 -15.68 36.31
N THR A 103 19.06 -15.43 37.25
CA THR A 103 17.60 -15.48 36.98
C THR A 103 17.07 -14.21 36.29
N ILE A 104 17.72 -13.06 36.49
CA ILE A 104 17.25 -11.74 36.00
C ILE A 104 17.49 -11.56 34.49
N ALA A 105 18.37 -12.36 33.88
CA ALA A 105 18.64 -12.29 32.44
C ALA A 105 17.58 -13.02 31.59
N SER A 106 16.90 -14.03 32.16
CA SER A 106 15.89 -14.82 31.42
C SER A 106 14.52 -14.14 31.36
N THR A 107 14.19 -13.29 32.33
CA THR A 107 12.85 -12.67 32.44
C THR A 107 12.70 -11.39 31.61
N ARG A 108 13.79 -10.77 31.14
CA ARG A 108 13.70 -9.62 30.21
C ARG A 108 13.30 -9.98 28.78
N LYS A 109 13.31 -11.27 28.41
CA LYS A 109 12.83 -11.74 27.11
C LYS A 109 11.32 -11.99 27.06
N ALA A 110 10.63 -12.00 28.20
CA ALA A 110 9.19 -12.20 28.28
C ALA A 110 8.39 -10.89 28.47
N LEU A 111 9.05 -9.76 28.74
CA LEU A 111 8.44 -8.47 29.08
C LEU A 111 8.22 -7.54 27.86
N VAL A 112 8.03 -8.11 26.67
CA VAL A 112 7.68 -7.40 25.43
C VAL A 112 6.71 -8.25 24.61
N LEU A 113 5.56 -8.65 25.18
CA LEU A 113 4.35 -8.76 24.35
C LEU A 113 3.71 -7.37 24.29
N SER A 114 4.45 -6.43 23.71
CA SER A 114 3.97 -5.09 23.44
C SER A 114 2.90 -5.14 22.35
N THR A 115 2.13 -4.08 22.18
CA THR A 115 1.19 -3.81 21.07
C THR A 115 1.60 -4.34 19.69
N ASN A 116 2.91 -4.51 19.45
CA ASN A 116 3.50 -5.23 18.32
C ASN A 116 2.90 -6.62 18.09
N SER A 117 2.57 -7.38 19.14
CA SER A 117 2.02 -8.74 19.03
C SER A 117 0.63 -8.79 18.39
N VAL A 118 -0.20 -7.76 18.61
CA VAL A 118 -1.53 -7.66 17.99
C VAL A 118 -1.44 -7.13 16.57
N HIS A 119 -0.49 -6.23 16.28
CA HIS A 119 -0.22 -5.78 14.90
C HIS A 119 0.24 -6.94 14.00
N GLU A 120 1.03 -7.87 14.53
CA GLU A 120 1.48 -9.05 13.80
C GLU A 120 0.31 -9.94 13.34
N LEU A 121 -0.77 -10.03 14.12
CA LEU A 121 -1.99 -10.75 13.75
C LEU A 121 -2.69 -10.15 12.53
N LEU A 122 -2.48 -8.85 12.27
CA LEU A 122 -3.00 -8.14 11.11
C LEU A 122 -2.05 -8.19 9.90
N VAL A 123 -0.90 -8.85 9.98
CA VAL A 123 0.00 -8.99 8.83
C VAL A 123 -0.39 -10.24 8.04
N CYS A 124 -0.66 -10.07 6.73
CA CYS A 124 -0.95 -11.21 5.87
C CYS A 124 0.30 -12.09 5.70
N PRO A 125 0.25 -13.40 5.96
CA PRO A 125 1.42 -14.28 5.85
C PRO A 125 1.91 -14.48 4.40
N VAL A 126 1.13 -14.06 3.39
CA VAL A 126 1.48 -14.23 1.97
C VAL A 126 2.09 -12.97 1.35
N CYS A 127 1.54 -11.79 1.64
CA CYS A 127 2.03 -10.52 1.06
C CYS A 127 2.68 -9.59 2.07
N THR A 128 2.83 -10.03 3.33
CA THR A 128 3.45 -9.31 4.45
C THR A 128 2.95 -7.88 4.64
N SER A 129 1.75 -7.59 4.11
CA SER A 129 1.08 -6.30 4.21
C SER A 129 -0.03 -6.40 5.24
N SER A 130 -0.37 -5.26 5.86
CA SER A 130 -1.53 -5.15 6.74
C SER A 130 -2.80 -5.62 6.04
N MET A 131 -3.57 -6.45 6.73
CA MET A 131 -4.86 -6.95 6.29
C MET A 131 -5.93 -5.90 6.59
N TYR A 132 -6.85 -5.71 5.65
CA TYR A 132 -8.04 -4.86 5.78
C TYR A 132 -9.28 -5.70 5.47
N PRO A 133 -10.49 -5.30 5.93
CA PRO A 133 -11.70 -6.06 5.67
C PRO A 133 -11.98 -6.15 4.16
N PRO A 134 -12.47 -7.30 3.64
CA PRO A 134 -12.74 -8.53 4.37
C PRO A 134 -11.46 -9.33 4.66
N ILE A 135 -11.23 -9.64 5.94
CA ILE A 135 -10.16 -10.55 6.38
C ILE A 135 -10.72 -11.97 6.33
N HIS A 136 -10.10 -12.85 5.56
CA HIS A 136 -10.55 -14.23 5.41
C HIS A 136 -9.86 -15.16 6.38
N GLN A 137 -10.54 -16.23 6.80
CA GLN A 137 -10.00 -17.24 7.70
C GLN A 137 -10.34 -18.63 7.21
N CYS A 138 -9.43 -19.59 7.37
CA CYS A 138 -9.77 -21.00 7.12
C CYS A 138 -10.47 -21.63 8.35
N PRO A 139 -11.09 -22.82 8.22
CA PRO A 139 -11.68 -23.53 9.35
C PRO A 139 -10.75 -23.77 10.55
N ASN A 140 -9.43 -23.82 10.30
CA ASN A 140 -8.42 -24.01 11.35
C ASN A 140 -7.90 -22.69 11.93
N GLY A 141 -8.47 -21.54 11.57
CA GLY A 141 -8.16 -20.27 12.20
C GLY A 141 -7.08 -19.40 11.53
N HIS A 142 -6.43 -19.85 10.45
CA HIS A 142 -5.40 -19.04 9.76
C HIS A 142 -6.02 -17.94 8.89
N THR A 143 -5.49 -16.72 8.99
CA THR A 143 -6.04 -15.52 8.33
C THR A 143 -5.27 -15.09 7.08
N LEU A 144 -5.96 -14.45 6.14
CA LEU A 144 -5.43 -13.91 4.87
C LEU A 144 -6.19 -12.66 4.44
N CYS A 145 -5.52 -11.76 3.71
CA CYS A 145 -6.20 -10.67 2.99
C CYS A 145 -6.95 -11.19 1.74
N SER A 146 -7.93 -10.42 1.27
CA SER A 146 -8.76 -10.76 0.10
C SER A 146 -7.92 -10.99 -1.17
N ASN A 147 -6.92 -10.15 -1.41
CA ASN A 147 -6.03 -10.29 -2.57
C ASN A 147 -5.25 -11.62 -2.55
N CYS A 148 -4.79 -12.02 -1.36
CA CYS A 148 -4.01 -13.25 -1.24
C CYS A 148 -4.88 -14.49 -1.31
N LYS A 149 -6.13 -14.45 -0.84
CA LYS A 149 -7.09 -15.56 -1.02
C LYS A 149 -7.25 -15.96 -2.49
N VAL A 150 -7.35 -14.98 -3.40
CA VAL A 150 -7.42 -15.22 -4.85
C VAL A 150 -6.12 -15.83 -5.37
N ARG A 151 -4.96 -15.28 -4.98
CA ARG A 151 -3.63 -15.77 -5.40
C ARG A 151 -3.37 -17.22 -4.98
N VAL A 152 -3.84 -17.64 -3.80
CA VAL A 152 -3.68 -19.00 -3.29
C VAL A 152 -4.82 -19.94 -3.70
N GLN A 153 -5.66 -19.53 -4.67
CA GLN A 153 -6.74 -20.33 -5.23
C GLN A 153 -7.65 -20.95 -4.15
N ASN A 154 -8.09 -20.14 -3.19
CA ASN A 154 -8.98 -20.55 -2.11
C ASN A 154 -8.43 -21.66 -1.18
N ARG A 155 -7.11 -21.91 -1.15
CA ARG A 155 -6.48 -22.86 -0.24
C ARG A 155 -5.56 -22.15 0.77
N CYS A 156 -5.71 -22.49 2.05
CA CYS A 156 -4.89 -21.95 3.12
C CYS A 156 -3.40 -22.33 2.88
N PRO A 157 -2.46 -21.37 2.82
CA PRO A 157 -1.05 -21.67 2.61
C PRO A 157 -0.42 -22.40 3.80
N THR A 158 -0.98 -22.25 5.01
CA THR A 158 -0.45 -22.88 6.23
C THR A 158 -0.94 -24.32 6.39
N CYS A 159 -2.25 -24.56 6.38
CA CYS A 159 -2.83 -25.88 6.68
C CYS A 159 -3.49 -26.58 5.49
N ARG A 160 -3.41 -26.00 4.29
CA ARG A 160 -3.92 -26.54 3.01
C ARG A 160 -5.44 -26.78 2.94
N HIS A 161 -6.18 -26.45 3.99
CA HIS A 161 -7.65 -26.48 4.01
C HIS A 161 -8.24 -25.43 3.06
N GLU A 162 -9.42 -25.71 2.54
CA GLU A 162 -10.18 -24.74 1.76
C GLU A 162 -10.62 -23.57 2.63
N LEU A 163 -10.42 -22.33 2.15
CA LEU A 163 -10.73 -21.10 2.88
C LEU A 163 -12.24 -20.78 2.87
N GLY A 164 -12.99 -21.29 1.88
CA GLY A 164 -14.40 -20.96 1.70
C GLY A 164 -14.64 -19.44 1.65
N ASN A 165 -15.82 -18.98 2.07
CA ASN A 165 -16.14 -17.55 2.23
C ASN A 165 -16.23 -17.14 3.71
N ILE A 166 -15.34 -17.68 4.54
CA ILE A 166 -15.31 -17.40 5.98
C ILE A 166 -14.52 -16.10 6.22
N ARG A 167 -15.12 -15.16 6.96
CA ARG A 167 -14.49 -13.90 7.39
C ARG A 167 -14.12 -13.96 8.87
N CYS A 168 -12.99 -13.36 9.22
CA CYS A 168 -12.56 -13.19 10.60
C CYS A 168 -13.13 -11.87 11.17
N LEU A 169 -14.44 -11.83 11.41
CA LEU A 169 -15.12 -10.62 11.92
C LEU A 169 -14.53 -10.14 13.25
N ALA A 170 -14.07 -11.09 14.08
CA ALA A 170 -13.42 -10.75 15.34
C ALA A 170 -12.11 -9.98 15.14
N LEU A 171 -11.25 -10.42 14.22
CA LEU A 171 -10.00 -9.71 13.92
C LEU A 171 -10.28 -8.37 13.24
N GLU A 172 -11.30 -8.29 12.38
CA GLU A 172 -11.75 -7.00 11.82
C GLU A 172 -12.19 -6.03 12.92
N LYS A 173 -12.93 -6.52 13.93
CA LYS A 173 -13.43 -5.69 15.04
C LYS A 173 -12.33 -5.25 16.00
N VAL A 174 -11.39 -6.14 16.33
CA VAL A 174 -10.20 -5.79 17.11
C VAL A 174 -9.39 -4.72 16.39
N ALA A 175 -9.22 -4.85 15.07
CA ALA A 175 -8.45 -3.90 14.26
C ALA A 175 -9.02 -2.47 14.32
N GLU A 176 -10.33 -2.28 14.49
CA GLU A 176 -10.95 -0.95 14.59
C GLU A 176 -10.40 -0.11 15.76
N SER A 177 -9.95 -0.78 16.83
CA SER A 177 -9.41 -0.14 18.02
C SER A 177 -7.91 0.14 17.94
N LEU A 178 -7.26 -0.21 16.83
CA LEU A 178 -5.81 -0.12 16.68
C LEU A 178 -5.40 1.06 15.79
N GLU A 179 -4.22 1.60 16.11
CA GLU A 179 -3.46 2.46 15.20
C GLU A 179 -2.33 1.64 14.58
N LEU A 180 -2.16 1.72 13.26
CA LEU A 180 -1.13 0.99 12.54
C LEU A 180 -0.01 1.94 12.11
N PRO A 181 1.27 1.53 12.21
CA PRO A 181 2.34 2.25 11.54
C PRO A 181 2.15 2.15 10.02
N CYS A 182 2.51 3.21 9.30
CA CYS A 182 2.54 3.19 7.85
C CYS A 182 3.48 2.09 7.34
N ARG A 183 3.05 1.31 6.33
CA ARG A 183 3.91 0.28 5.71
C ARG A 183 5.23 0.82 5.14
N TYR A 184 5.32 2.12 4.89
CA TYR A 184 6.54 2.79 4.40
C TYR A 184 7.41 3.36 5.53
N ASN A 185 7.23 2.90 6.77
CA ASN A 185 8.10 3.26 7.90
C ASN A 185 9.58 2.98 7.63
N GLY A 186 9.91 1.87 6.98
CA GLY A 186 11.28 1.57 6.55
C GLY A 186 11.84 2.53 5.49
N LEU A 187 10.99 3.33 4.85
CA LEU A 187 11.35 4.34 3.85
C LEU A 187 11.29 5.78 4.40
N GLY A 188 11.00 5.95 5.70
CA GLY A 188 11.01 7.24 6.40
C GLY A 188 9.63 7.78 6.82
N CYS A 189 8.54 7.04 6.58
CA CYS A 189 7.22 7.43 7.07
C CYS A 189 6.97 6.95 8.51
N HIS A 190 7.19 7.82 9.50
CA HIS A 190 6.98 7.48 10.91
C HIS A 190 5.55 7.74 11.40
N ASP A 191 4.60 7.93 10.48
CA ASP A 191 3.20 8.16 10.83
C ASP A 191 2.57 6.87 11.37
N ILE A 192 1.82 7.02 12.46
CA ILE A 192 0.99 5.98 13.07
C ILE A 192 -0.43 6.50 12.96
N LEU A 193 -1.32 5.72 12.32
CA LEU A 193 -2.65 6.18 11.94
C LEU A 193 -3.72 5.18 12.38
N PRO A 194 -4.94 5.64 12.73
CA PRO A 194 -6.08 4.75 12.95
C PRO A 194 -6.28 3.75 11.80
N TYR A 195 -6.64 2.51 12.12
CA TYR A 195 -6.75 1.40 11.16
C TYR A 195 -7.44 1.77 9.85
N TYR A 196 -8.64 2.37 9.90
CA TYR A 196 -9.40 2.72 8.69
C TYR A 196 -8.79 3.86 7.87
N SER A 197 -8.03 4.77 8.49
CA SER A 197 -7.39 5.88 7.77
C SER A 197 -6.01 5.50 7.23
N ASN A 198 -5.35 4.48 7.80
CA ASN A 198 -4.02 4.05 7.39
C ASN A 198 -3.97 3.62 5.91
N LEU A 199 -4.94 2.85 5.42
CA LEU A 199 -4.98 2.45 4.00
C LEU A 199 -5.03 3.66 3.04
N LYS A 200 -5.82 4.67 3.38
CA LYS A 200 -5.94 5.91 2.58
C LYS A 200 -4.64 6.72 2.64
N HIS A 201 -3.99 6.76 3.79
CA HIS A 201 -2.68 7.37 3.94
C HIS A 201 -1.65 6.64 3.06
N GLU A 202 -1.56 5.31 3.12
CA GLU A 202 -0.58 4.53 2.35
C GLU A 202 -0.72 4.73 0.83
N GLN A 203 -1.92 4.95 0.32
CA GLN A 203 -2.13 5.25 -1.11
C GLN A 203 -1.50 6.60 -1.53
N ASN A 204 -1.47 7.57 -0.62
CA ASN A 204 -1.03 8.95 -0.85
C ASN A 204 0.24 9.32 -0.09
N CYS A 205 0.89 8.34 0.56
CA CYS A 205 2.07 8.58 1.37
C CYS A 205 3.21 9.10 0.49
N ARG A 206 3.85 10.21 0.86
CA ARG A 206 4.99 10.77 0.13
C ARG A 206 6.19 9.81 0.02
N PHE A 207 6.30 8.87 0.97
CA PHE A 207 7.35 7.86 1.01
C PHE A 207 7.00 6.59 0.22
N ARG A 208 5.79 6.52 -0.36
CA ARG A 208 5.39 5.44 -1.25
C ARG A 208 6.31 5.43 -2.47
N PRO A 209 6.93 4.28 -2.81
CA PRO A 209 7.70 4.13 -4.05
C PRO A 209 6.88 4.43 -5.29
N TYR A 210 7.54 4.89 -6.34
CA TYR A 210 6.92 5.06 -7.66
C TYR A 210 7.03 3.76 -8.45
N ASN A 211 6.07 3.51 -9.33
CA ASN A 211 6.16 2.43 -10.31
C ASN A 211 6.96 2.92 -11.52
N CYS A 212 7.66 1.99 -12.21
CA CYS A 212 8.35 2.31 -13.46
C CYS A 212 7.37 2.97 -14.47
N PRO A 213 7.69 4.14 -15.02
CA PRO A 213 6.80 4.86 -15.95
C PRO A 213 6.90 4.35 -17.40
N TYR A 214 7.69 3.30 -17.66
CA TYR A 214 7.87 2.72 -18.98
C TYR A 214 6.55 2.12 -19.50
N ALA A 215 6.17 2.48 -20.73
CA ALA A 215 4.89 2.11 -21.31
C ALA A 215 5.00 1.01 -22.39
N GLY A 216 6.23 0.62 -22.77
CA GLY A 216 6.46 -0.39 -23.81
C GLY A 216 6.30 -1.84 -23.34
N SER A 217 6.23 -2.08 -22.04
CA SER A 217 6.04 -3.42 -21.44
C SER A 217 5.47 -3.29 -20.03
N GLU A 218 4.80 -4.34 -19.55
CA GLU A 218 4.37 -4.42 -18.15
C GLU A 218 5.61 -4.62 -17.25
N CYS A 219 6.07 -3.53 -16.63
CA CYS A 219 7.21 -3.52 -15.72
C CYS A 219 6.74 -3.34 -14.27
N SER A 220 7.14 -4.25 -13.38
CA SER A 220 6.76 -4.26 -11.97
C SER A 220 7.78 -3.61 -11.05
N VAL A 221 8.86 -3.04 -11.60
CA VAL A 221 9.90 -2.37 -10.80
C VAL A 221 9.31 -1.13 -10.12
N THR A 222 9.63 -0.99 -8.83
CA THR A 222 9.25 0.16 -8.02
C THR A 222 10.46 0.71 -7.28
N GLY A 223 10.49 2.01 -7.02
CA GLY A 223 11.62 2.65 -6.34
C GLY A 223 11.43 4.15 -6.16
N ASP A 224 12.48 4.79 -5.65
CA ASP A 224 12.60 6.25 -5.70
C ASP A 224 12.99 6.73 -7.11
N ILE A 225 13.02 8.05 -7.32
CA ILE A 225 13.31 8.61 -8.65
C ILE A 225 14.71 8.24 -9.16
N PRO A 226 15.80 8.36 -8.38
CA PRO A 226 17.12 7.91 -8.83
C PRO A 226 17.17 6.44 -9.23
N THR A 227 16.55 5.55 -8.45
CA THR A 227 16.47 4.11 -8.76
C THR A 227 15.73 3.88 -10.07
N LEU A 228 14.59 4.56 -10.27
CA LEU A 228 13.82 4.42 -11.51
C LEU A 228 14.54 4.98 -12.74
N VAL A 229 15.27 6.09 -12.61
CA VAL A 229 16.04 6.66 -13.72
C VAL A 229 17.16 5.70 -14.13
N ALA A 230 17.88 5.12 -13.17
CA ALA A 230 18.89 4.09 -13.45
C ALA A 230 18.26 2.87 -14.14
N HIS A 231 17.17 2.34 -13.59
CA HIS A 231 16.42 1.23 -14.17
C HIS A 231 15.95 1.50 -15.62
N LEU A 232 15.39 2.68 -15.89
CA LEU A 232 14.97 3.06 -17.24
C LEU A 232 16.13 3.05 -18.24
N LYS A 233 17.31 3.52 -17.83
CA LYS A 233 18.51 3.53 -18.64
C LYS A 233 19.07 2.12 -18.85
N ASP A 234 19.17 1.34 -17.78
CA ASP A 234 19.92 0.08 -17.78
C ASP A 234 19.08 -1.08 -18.31
N ASP A 235 17.81 -1.16 -17.94
CA ASP A 235 16.92 -2.27 -18.33
C ASP A 235 16.07 -1.95 -19.55
N HIS A 236 15.56 -0.72 -19.64
CA HIS A 236 14.69 -0.30 -20.75
C HIS A 236 15.41 0.48 -21.86
N LYS A 237 16.72 0.73 -21.71
CA LYS A 237 17.55 1.45 -22.70
C LYS A 237 16.96 2.82 -23.10
N VAL A 238 16.32 3.49 -22.13
CA VAL A 238 15.70 4.78 -22.34
C VAL A 238 16.76 5.87 -22.46
N ASP A 239 16.66 6.66 -23.53
CA ASP A 239 17.52 7.82 -23.73
C ASP A 239 17.23 8.90 -22.68
N THR A 240 18.30 9.50 -22.18
CA THR A 240 18.25 10.62 -21.24
C THR A 240 18.95 11.83 -21.83
N HIS A 241 18.29 12.98 -21.81
CA HIS A 241 18.84 14.24 -22.32
C HIS A 241 18.86 15.32 -21.26
N ASP A 242 19.91 16.13 -21.25
CA ASP A 242 19.98 17.32 -20.41
C ASP A 242 19.44 18.53 -21.17
N GLY A 243 18.52 19.26 -20.54
CA GLY A 243 17.96 20.49 -21.10
C GLY A 243 16.45 20.58 -20.96
N CYS A 244 15.96 21.81 -21.13
CA CYS A 244 14.55 22.14 -20.97
C CYS A 244 13.85 22.38 -22.32
N THR A 245 14.53 22.10 -23.44
CA THR A 245 13.98 22.18 -24.79
C THR A 245 14.40 20.94 -25.56
N PHE A 246 13.52 20.40 -26.37
CA PHE A 246 13.77 19.16 -27.10
C PHE A 246 13.07 19.13 -28.45
N ASN A 247 13.58 18.32 -29.37
CA ASN A 247 13.00 18.10 -30.69
C ASN A 247 13.12 16.62 -31.04
N HIS A 248 12.02 15.87 -30.84
CA HIS A 248 11.97 14.44 -31.07
C HIS A 248 11.29 14.13 -32.40
N ARG A 249 11.94 13.27 -33.19
CA ARG A 249 11.41 12.81 -34.48
C ARG A 249 10.89 11.39 -34.34
N TYR A 250 9.60 11.22 -34.59
CA TYR A 250 8.94 9.93 -34.63
C TYR A 250 8.75 9.51 -36.09
N VAL A 251 9.31 8.35 -36.42
CA VAL A 251 9.27 7.80 -37.78
C VAL A 251 8.62 6.41 -37.75
N LYS A 252 7.69 6.16 -38.68
CA LYS A 252 7.10 4.84 -38.90
C LYS A 252 6.95 4.59 -40.40
N SER A 253 7.63 3.54 -40.88
CA SER A 253 7.67 3.16 -42.30
C SER A 253 6.30 2.81 -42.86
N ASN A 254 5.46 2.10 -42.09
CA ASN A 254 4.08 1.82 -42.46
C ASN A 254 3.10 2.56 -41.52
N PRO A 255 2.45 3.66 -41.97
CA PRO A 255 1.47 4.39 -41.19
C PRO A 255 0.22 3.58 -40.86
N GLN A 256 -0.05 2.45 -41.51
CA GLN A 256 -1.22 1.61 -41.23
C GLN A 256 -0.98 0.64 -40.05
N GLU A 257 0.27 0.29 -39.74
CA GLU A 257 0.67 -0.56 -38.60
C GLU A 257 0.71 0.20 -37.25
N VAL A 258 -0.35 0.95 -36.97
CA VAL A 258 -0.39 1.91 -35.86
C VAL A 258 -1.26 1.41 -34.69
N GLU A 259 -1.75 0.17 -34.75
CA GLU A 259 -2.46 -0.43 -33.62
C GLU A 259 -1.51 -0.56 -32.41
N ASN A 260 -1.67 0.37 -31.46
CA ASN A 260 -1.03 0.38 -30.14
C ASN A 260 0.50 0.53 -30.12
N ALA A 261 1.09 1.22 -31.10
CA ALA A 261 2.50 1.55 -31.05
C ALA A 261 2.76 2.59 -29.94
N THR A 262 3.47 2.18 -28.89
CA THR A 262 4.05 3.09 -27.91
C THR A 262 5.50 3.32 -28.29
N TRP A 263 5.86 4.56 -28.61
CA TRP A 263 7.27 4.88 -28.88
C TRP A 263 8.02 4.92 -27.55
N MET A 264 9.31 4.59 -27.62
CA MET A 264 10.18 4.53 -26.45
C MET A 264 10.10 5.85 -25.68
N LEU A 265 10.00 5.71 -24.35
CA LEU A 265 10.08 6.81 -23.42
C LEU A 265 11.37 7.60 -23.66
N THR A 266 11.32 8.93 -23.55
CA THR A 266 12.53 9.74 -23.42
C THR A 266 12.50 10.49 -22.09
N VAL A 267 13.61 10.46 -21.35
CA VAL A 267 13.77 11.20 -20.09
C VAL A 267 14.56 12.48 -20.32
N PHE A 268 14.12 13.58 -19.68
CA PHE A 268 14.78 14.88 -19.70
C PHE A 268 15.15 15.30 -18.29
N ASN A 269 16.40 15.71 -18.11
CA ASN A 269 16.88 16.37 -16.90
C ASN A 269 16.78 17.88 -17.10
N CYS A 270 15.90 18.52 -16.34
CA CYS A 270 15.66 19.94 -16.43
C CYS A 270 15.46 20.52 -15.03
N PHE A 271 16.19 21.59 -14.70
CA PHE A 271 16.19 22.23 -13.38
C PHE A 271 16.44 21.30 -12.17
N GLY A 272 17.26 20.25 -12.33
CA GLY A 272 17.54 19.27 -11.27
C GLY A 272 16.34 18.35 -10.97
N ARG A 273 15.44 18.18 -11.94
CA ARG A 273 14.29 17.26 -11.91
C ARG A 273 14.21 16.49 -13.22
N GLN A 274 13.52 15.35 -13.18
CA GLN A 274 13.35 14.48 -14.33
C GLN A 274 11.91 14.56 -14.86
N PHE A 275 11.80 14.59 -16.18
CA PHE A 275 10.54 14.57 -16.92
C PHE A 275 10.63 13.45 -17.94
N CYS A 276 9.50 12.88 -18.33
CA CYS A 276 9.46 11.90 -19.41
C CYS A 276 8.41 12.26 -20.45
N LEU A 277 8.81 12.22 -21.72
CA LEU A 277 7.93 12.44 -22.85
C LEU A 277 7.35 11.11 -23.28
N HIS A 278 6.02 11.04 -23.29
CA HIS A 278 5.26 9.95 -23.87
C HIS A 278 4.80 10.35 -25.26
N PHE A 279 4.94 9.42 -26.19
CA PHE A 279 4.33 9.48 -27.50
C PHE A 279 3.76 8.10 -27.82
N GLU A 280 2.45 8.02 -27.99
CA GLU A 280 1.75 6.78 -28.29
C GLU A 280 0.71 6.97 -29.38
N ALA A 281 0.36 5.87 -30.03
CA ALA A 281 -0.78 5.80 -30.92
C ALA A 281 -1.83 4.85 -30.38
N PHE A 282 -3.09 5.25 -30.50
CA PHE A 282 -4.23 4.47 -30.07
C PHE A 282 -5.44 4.76 -30.97
N LEU A 283 -6.49 3.96 -30.80
CA LEU A 283 -7.76 4.17 -31.49
C LEU A 283 -8.69 5.03 -30.64
N SER A 284 -9.13 6.16 -31.18
CA SER A 284 -10.22 6.95 -30.63
C SER A 284 -11.49 6.62 -31.42
N GLY A 285 -12.31 5.73 -30.88
CA GLY A 285 -13.40 5.10 -31.65
C GLY A 285 -12.83 4.21 -32.74
N MET A 286 -13.11 4.54 -34.01
CA MET A 286 -12.56 3.83 -35.18
C MET A 286 -11.38 4.55 -35.85
N ALA A 287 -10.94 5.69 -35.31
CA ALA A 287 -9.92 6.52 -35.93
C ALA A 287 -8.59 6.44 -35.15
N PRO A 288 -7.46 6.13 -35.81
CA PRO A 288 -6.15 6.19 -35.17
C PRO A 288 -5.76 7.64 -34.87
N VAL A 289 -5.28 7.86 -33.66
CA VAL A 289 -4.79 9.14 -33.16
C VAL A 289 -3.40 8.94 -32.55
N TYR A 290 -2.57 9.97 -32.66
CA TYR A 290 -1.30 10.05 -31.95
C TYR A 290 -1.46 11.01 -30.80
N MET A 291 -0.81 10.74 -29.68
CA MET A 291 -0.85 11.62 -28.53
C MET A 291 0.54 11.79 -27.94
N ALA A 292 0.89 13.04 -27.65
CA ALA A 292 2.12 13.41 -26.98
C ALA A 292 1.81 14.12 -25.67
N PHE A 293 2.46 13.73 -24.57
CA PHE A 293 2.34 14.43 -23.29
C PHE A 293 3.61 14.25 -22.46
N LEU A 294 3.82 15.17 -21.52
CA LEU A 294 4.97 15.16 -20.64
C LEU A 294 4.53 14.80 -19.22
N ARG A 295 5.24 13.87 -18.58
CA ARG A 295 5.03 13.51 -17.17
C ARG A 295 6.24 13.89 -16.32
N PHE A 296 5.99 14.30 -15.08
CA PHE A 296 7.00 14.63 -14.08
C PHE A 296 7.34 13.39 -13.24
N LEU A 297 8.63 13.06 -13.13
CA LEU A 297 9.11 11.97 -12.27
C LEU A 297 9.13 12.44 -10.82
N GLY A 298 7.98 12.38 -10.16
CA GLY A 298 7.77 12.78 -8.77
C GLY A 298 6.30 13.00 -8.46
N ASP A 299 5.99 13.68 -7.36
CA ASP A 299 4.60 13.96 -6.93
C ASP A 299 3.97 15.17 -7.63
N GLU A 300 2.64 15.28 -7.54
CA GLU A 300 1.85 16.33 -8.17
C GLU A 300 2.18 17.73 -7.63
N ASP A 301 2.41 17.87 -6.33
CA ASP A 301 2.77 19.17 -5.72
C ASP A 301 4.07 19.76 -6.28
N GLU A 302 5.06 18.90 -6.58
CA GLU A 302 6.30 19.32 -7.23
C GLU A 302 6.08 19.55 -8.73
N ALA A 303 5.27 18.73 -9.39
CA ALA A 303 4.94 18.88 -10.81
C ALA A 303 4.25 20.22 -11.10
N ASN A 304 3.38 20.68 -10.18
CA ASN A 304 2.67 21.95 -10.25
C ASN A 304 3.58 23.19 -10.23
N LYS A 305 4.89 23.02 -9.96
CA LYS A 305 5.90 24.10 -10.04
C LYS A 305 6.44 24.30 -11.46
N PHE A 306 6.00 23.49 -12.42
CA PHE A 306 6.48 23.51 -13.79
C PHE A 306 5.32 23.62 -14.78
N SER A 307 5.63 24.14 -15.96
CA SER A 307 4.75 24.06 -17.11
C SER A 307 5.57 23.69 -18.35
N TYR A 308 4.89 23.11 -19.34
CA TYR A 308 5.51 22.68 -20.58
C TYR A 308 4.62 23.02 -21.77
N SER A 309 5.24 23.10 -22.94
CA SER A 309 4.55 23.18 -24.23
C SER A 309 5.06 22.10 -25.16
N LEU A 310 4.17 21.52 -25.97
CA LEU A 310 4.49 20.66 -27.09
C LEU A 310 3.95 21.28 -28.38
N GLU A 311 4.73 21.22 -29.44
CA GLU A 311 4.36 21.74 -30.75
C GLU A 311 4.66 20.69 -31.84
N VAL A 312 3.71 20.54 -32.75
CA VAL A 312 3.89 19.83 -34.02
C VAL A 312 3.45 20.73 -35.16
N GLY A 313 4.16 20.71 -36.28
CA GLY A 313 3.82 21.57 -37.41
C GLY A 313 4.57 21.24 -38.68
N GLY A 314 4.09 21.83 -39.77
CA GLY A 314 4.62 21.66 -41.11
C GLY A 314 3.75 22.40 -42.13
N ASN A 315 4.31 22.76 -43.28
CA ASN A 315 3.57 23.37 -44.39
C ASN A 315 2.75 24.62 -44.00
N GLY A 316 3.29 25.46 -43.10
CA GLY A 316 2.65 26.70 -42.66
C GLY A 316 1.53 26.53 -41.62
N ARG A 317 1.31 25.32 -41.11
CA ARG A 317 0.35 25.06 -40.00
C ARG A 317 1.06 24.43 -38.82
N LYS A 318 0.55 24.68 -37.60
CA LYS A 318 1.04 24.06 -36.36
C LYS A 318 -0.07 23.85 -35.35
N LEU A 319 0.11 22.86 -34.48
CA LEU A 319 -0.67 22.63 -33.27
C LEU A 319 0.25 22.79 -32.06
N THR A 320 -0.25 23.46 -31.02
CA THR A 320 0.47 23.66 -29.77
C THR A 320 -0.42 23.23 -28.60
N TRP A 321 0.15 22.46 -27.69
CA TRP A 321 -0.44 22.08 -26.40
C TRP A 321 0.42 22.66 -25.29
N GLN A 322 -0.20 23.16 -24.23
CA GLN A 322 0.50 23.70 -23.07
C GLN A 322 -0.24 23.31 -21.79
N GLY A 323 0.51 22.97 -20.75
CA GLY A 323 -0.08 22.62 -19.46
C GLY A 323 0.95 22.36 -18.39
N THR A 324 0.49 21.76 -17.29
CA THR A 324 1.33 21.27 -16.20
C THR A 324 1.66 19.79 -16.45
N PRO A 325 2.91 19.35 -16.31
CA PRO A 325 3.24 17.94 -16.51
C PRO A 325 2.54 17.08 -15.44
N ARG A 326 1.91 15.97 -15.83
CA ARG A 326 1.26 15.05 -14.87
C ARG A 326 2.30 14.28 -14.07
N SER A 327 2.06 14.05 -12.79
CA SER A 327 2.92 13.17 -11.97
C SER A 327 2.91 11.73 -12.50
N ILE A 328 4.05 11.02 -12.40
CA ILE A 328 4.10 9.56 -12.66
C ILE A 328 3.33 8.72 -11.63
N ARG A 329 2.75 9.32 -10.58
CA ARG A 329 1.72 8.67 -9.76
C ARG A 329 0.51 8.26 -10.60
N ASP A 330 0.22 9.02 -11.65
CA ASP A 330 -0.75 8.67 -12.67
C ASP A 330 -0.09 7.81 -13.76
N SER A 331 -0.74 6.69 -14.11
CA SER A 331 -0.30 5.85 -15.21
C SER A 331 -0.45 6.58 -16.56
N HIS A 332 0.36 6.21 -17.55
CA HIS A 332 0.22 6.77 -18.90
C HIS A 332 -1.19 6.50 -19.48
N ARG A 333 -1.77 5.33 -19.17
CA ARG A 333 -3.15 4.97 -19.56
C ARG A 333 -4.17 5.96 -19.00
N LYS A 334 -4.04 6.36 -17.72
CA LYS A 334 -4.94 7.35 -17.11
C LYS A 334 -4.90 8.69 -17.84
N VAL A 335 -3.70 9.17 -18.20
CA VAL A 335 -3.51 10.43 -18.96
C VAL A 335 -4.08 10.33 -20.39
N ARG A 336 -3.82 9.20 -21.05
CA ARG A 336 -4.36 8.90 -22.39
C ARG A 336 -5.89 8.84 -22.40
N ASP A 337 -6.47 8.10 -21.46
CA ASP A 337 -7.92 7.87 -21.40
C ASP A 337 -8.66 9.16 -21.05
N SER A 338 -8.04 10.09 -20.32
CA SER A 338 -8.55 11.45 -20.08
C SER A 338 -8.24 12.43 -21.21
N GLN A 339 -7.52 12.02 -22.27
CA GLN A 339 -7.14 12.87 -23.40
C GLN A 339 -6.36 14.14 -23.00
N ASP A 340 -5.60 14.08 -21.90
CA ASP A 340 -4.87 15.21 -21.32
C ASP A 340 -3.47 15.36 -21.94
N GLY A 341 -3.43 15.84 -23.19
CA GLY A 341 -2.19 15.97 -23.96
C GLY A 341 -2.41 16.44 -25.41
N LEU A 342 -1.31 16.57 -26.15
CA LEU A 342 -1.33 16.97 -27.55
C LEU A 342 -1.84 15.82 -28.42
N ILE A 343 -3.11 15.87 -28.80
CA ILE A 343 -3.72 14.90 -29.73
C ILE A 343 -3.53 15.35 -31.17
N ILE A 344 -3.04 14.44 -31.99
CA ILE A 344 -2.76 14.65 -33.41
C ILE A 344 -3.53 13.59 -34.18
N GLN A 345 -4.60 14.02 -34.87
CA GLN A 345 -5.32 13.14 -35.77
C GLN A 345 -4.41 12.67 -36.92
N ARG A 346 -4.62 11.43 -37.39
CA ARG A 346 -3.81 10.82 -38.46
C ARG A 346 -3.62 11.73 -39.67
N ASN A 347 -4.68 12.39 -40.13
CA ASN A 347 -4.62 13.27 -41.30
C ASN A 347 -3.67 14.46 -41.10
N LEU A 348 -3.68 15.05 -39.89
CA LEU A 348 -2.76 16.14 -39.55
C LEU A 348 -1.33 15.63 -39.37
N ALA A 349 -1.15 14.45 -38.77
CA ALA A 349 0.16 13.83 -38.61
C ALA A 349 0.83 13.55 -39.98
N LEU A 350 0.07 13.03 -40.94
CA LEU A 350 0.53 12.83 -42.32
C LEU A 350 0.79 14.16 -43.04
N TYR A 351 -0.05 15.17 -42.83
CA TYR A 351 0.16 16.51 -43.40
C TYR A 351 1.46 17.14 -42.90
N PHE A 352 1.75 17.05 -41.60
CA PHE A 352 2.99 17.56 -41.00
C PHE A 352 4.23 16.76 -41.41
N SER A 353 4.07 15.54 -41.92
CA SER A 353 5.19 14.70 -42.38
C SER A 353 5.83 15.18 -43.69
N GLY A 354 5.13 16.03 -44.47
CA GLY A 354 5.68 16.70 -45.66
C GLY A 354 6.05 15.80 -46.86
N GLY A 355 5.71 14.51 -46.82
CA GLY A 355 6.02 13.52 -47.87
C GLY A 355 4.81 13.06 -48.69
N ASP A 356 4.97 11.98 -49.43
CA ASP A 356 3.97 11.29 -50.27
C ASP A 356 2.86 10.56 -49.48
N ARG A 357 2.81 10.76 -48.16
CA ARG A 357 1.89 10.10 -47.20
C ARG A 357 2.10 8.58 -47.09
N GLN A 358 3.21 8.04 -47.60
CA GLN A 358 3.56 6.63 -47.43
C GLN A 358 4.30 6.36 -46.12
N GLU A 359 4.93 7.37 -45.52
CA GLU A 359 5.65 7.27 -44.25
C GLU A 359 5.17 8.35 -43.27
N LEU A 360 5.14 8.00 -41.97
CA LEU A 360 4.86 8.97 -40.91
C LEU A 360 6.18 9.55 -40.39
N LYS A 361 6.35 10.88 -40.45
CA LYS A 361 7.50 11.63 -39.93
C LYS A 361 7.04 12.82 -39.11
N VAL A 362 6.65 12.58 -37.86
CA VAL A 362 6.19 13.64 -36.95
C VAL A 362 7.36 14.16 -36.12
N ARG A 363 7.54 15.47 -36.08
CA ARG A 363 8.49 16.12 -35.16
C ARG A 363 7.72 16.81 -34.06
N VAL A 364 7.95 16.37 -32.82
CA VAL A 364 7.42 17.01 -31.61
C VAL A 364 8.53 17.84 -31.00
N THR A 365 8.33 19.15 -30.98
CA THR A 365 9.23 20.08 -30.29
C THR A 365 8.59 20.45 -28.96
N GLY A 366 9.39 20.56 -27.90
CA GLY A 366 8.86 20.95 -26.60
C GLY A 366 9.80 21.79 -25.78
N ARG A 367 9.21 22.45 -24.78
CA ARG A 367 9.91 23.29 -23.81
C ARG A 367 9.30 23.07 -22.42
N ILE A 368 10.13 23.12 -21.38
CA ILE A 368 9.78 23.06 -19.96
C ILE A 368 10.25 24.36 -19.30
N TRP A 369 9.48 24.92 -18.38
CA TRP A 369 9.89 26.06 -17.55
C TRP A 369 9.31 25.94 -16.14
N LYS A 370 9.92 26.64 -15.17
CA LYS A 370 9.39 26.79 -13.82
C LYS A 370 8.33 27.89 -13.80
N LEU A 371 7.28 27.66 -13.04
CA LEU A 371 6.33 28.69 -12.64
C LEU A 371 6.95 29.46 -11.47
N GLN A 372 6.84 30.79 -11.49
CA GLN A 372 7.41 31.68 -10.47
C GLN A 372 6.56 31.68 -9.20
#